data_AF-A0A7S3MLB3-F1
#
_entry.id   AF-A0A7S3MLB3-F1
#
_cell.length_a   1.000
_cell.length_b   1.000
_cell.length_c   1.000
_cell.angle_alpha   90.00
_cell.angle_beta   90.00
_cell.angle_gamma   90.00
#
_symmetry.space_group_name_H-M   'P 1'
#
loop_
_entity.id
_entity.type
_entity.pdbx_description
1 polymer ?
#
loop_
_entity_poly.entity_id
_entity_poly.type
_entity_poly.pdbx_seq_one_letter_code
_entity_poly.pdbx_strand_id
1 'polypeptide(L)'
;TTQSGFSGFPRDMYTLLPETTERCMATEMDASWKYMPGTAGTPKFTCADFAATRATVRTQLLRAYFGEPKAGIFSPSLQATVYDGGCLVLEHAPAVYSISIDTPNIHMLPWEKLNKMGEAFEDDVYVATSDPSGSIHVEVSR
;
A
#
# COMPACT_ATOMS: atom_id res chain seq x y z
N THR A 1 -9.03 5.78 6.75
CA THR A 1 -8.67 7.13 7.24
C THR A 1 -7.87 7.08 8.55
N THR A 2 -7.58 5.89 9.08
CA THR A 2 -6.84 5.65 10.32
C THR A 2 -5.96 4.40 10.10
N GLN A 3 -5.35 3.86 11.15
CA GLN A 3 -4.58 2.61 11.16
C GLN A 3 -3.29 2.71 10.34
N SER A 4 -2.71 3.90 10.24
CA SER A 4 -1.37 4.09 9.67
C SER A 4 -0.56 5.01 10.54
N GLY A 5 0.69 4.61 10.80
CA GLY A 5 1.70 5.44 11.45
C GLY A 5 2.94 5.57 10.59
N PHE A 6 3.84 6.45 11.02
CA PHE A 6 5.21 6.51 10.54
C PHE A 6 6.10 7.12 11.62
N SER A 7 6.96 6.29 12.21
CA SER A 7 7.86 6.65 13.32
C SER A 7 9.09 5.75 13.31
N GLY A 8 10.09 6.07 14.14
CA GLY A 8 11.35 5.31 14.26
C GLY A 8 12.32 5.53 13.09
N PHE A 9 12.11 6.57 12.27
CA PHE A 9 13.00 6.88 11.16
C PHE A 9 14.23 7.68 11.63
N PRO A 10 15.41 7.51 10.97
CA PRO A 10 16.59 8.30 11.27
C PRO A 10 16.33 9.79 11.14
N ARG A 11 16.92 10.59 12.03
CA ARG A 11 16.80 12.05 12.03
C ARG A 11 18.16 12.69 11.80
N ASP A 12 18.20 13.59 10.84
CA ASP A 12 19.35 14.46 10.58
C ASP A 12 18.96 15.94 10.77
N MET A 13 19.89 16.83 10.44
CA MET A 13 19.70 18.28 10.54
C MET A 13 18.62 18.86 9.60
N TYR A 14 18.13 18.09 8.63
CA TYR A 14 17.10 18.49 7.66
C TYR A 14 15.75 17.80 7.90
N THR A 15 15.67 16.89 8.87
CA THR A 15 14.46 16.12 9.16
C THR A 15 13.46 16.95 9.98
N LEU A 16 12.52 17.59 9.28
CA LEU A 16 11.43 18.36 9.89
C LEU A 16 10.17 17.53 10.17
N LEU A 17 10.07 16.34 9.57
CA LEU A 17 8.88 15.49 9.67
C LEU A 17 8.67 15.04 11.13
N PRO A 18 7.50 15.32 11.75
CA PRO A 18 7.14 14.75 13.03
C PRO A 18 6.83 13.27 12.88
N GLU A 19 7.14 12.49 13.91
CA GLU A 19 6.65 11.12 14.02
C GLU A 19 5.15 11.13 14.27
N THR A 20 4.44 10.13 13.76
CA THR A 20 3.02 9.95 14.05
C THR A 20 2.66 8.47 14.20
N THR A 21 1.72 8.20 15.09
CA THR A 21 1.06 6.89 15.21
C THR A 21 -0.27 6.83 14.45
N GLU A 22 -0.75 7.97 13.94
CA GLU A 22 -2.03 8.08 13.24
C GLU A 22 -1.92 9.05 12.06
N ARG A 23 -2.35 8.61 10.87
CA ARG A 23 -2.42 9.43 9.67
C ARG A 23 -3.31 8.78 8.61
N CYS A 24 -3.75 9.58 7.66
CA CYS A 24 -4.24 9.06 6.40
C CYS A 24 -3.10 8.43 5.58
N MET A 25 -3.37 7.25 5.03
CA MET A 25 -2.53 6.57 4.05
C MET A 25 -3.35 6.36 2.78
N ALA A 26 -3.03 7.11 1.73
CA ALA A 26 -3.70 7.05 0.43
C ALA A 26 -2.67 6.73 -0.66
N THR A 27 -3.07 5.90 -1.62
CA THR A 27 -2.19 5.47 -2.72
C THR A 27 -2.99 5.19 -3.99
N GLU A 28 -2.31 5.27 -5.12
CA GLU A 28 -2.74 4.68 -6.39
C GLU A 28 -1.84 3.47 -6.67
N MET A 29 -2.30 2.28 -6.32
CA MET A 29 -1.48 1.07 -6.42
C MET A 29 -1.44 0.54 -7.85
N ASP A 30 -0.25 0.48 -8.43
CA ASP A 30 0.04 -0.29 -9.66
C ASP A 30 0.71 -1.61 -9.26
N ALA A 31 0.23 -2.71 -9.83
CA ALA A 31 0.78 -4.02 -9.58
C ALA A 31 0.86 -4.83 -10.88
N SER A 32 2.05 -5.39 -11.13
CA SER A 32 2.31 -6.27 -12.26
C SER A 32 2.97 -7.56 -11.77
N TRP A 33 2.73 -8.68 -12.46
CA TRP A 33 3.26 -9.97 -12.03
C TRP A 33 3.66 -10.86 -13.19
N LYS A 34 4.59 -11.77 -12.91
CA LYS A 34 5.05 -12.81 -13.82
C LYS A 34 4.44 -14.14 -13.39
N TYR A 35 3.92 -14.90 -14.35
CA TYR A 35 3.46 -16.26 -14.10
C TYR A 35 4.65 -17.22 -13.99
N MET A 36 4.45 -18.34 -13.29
CA MET A 36 5.40 -19.46 -13.25
C MET A 36 5.75 -19.91 -14.67
N PRO A 37 7.03 -20.20 -14.96
CA PRO A 37 7.41 -20.73 -16.26
C PRO A 37 6.74 -22.09 -16.48
N GLY A 38 6.08 -22.26 -17.63
CA GLY A 38 5.51 -23.54 -18.00
C GLY A 38 6.61 -24.55 -18.33
N THR A 39 6.51 -25.77 -17.81
CA THR A 39 7.31 -26.92 -18.26
C THR A 39 6.56 -27.71 -19.34
N ALA A 40 7.24 -28.62 -20.03
CA ALA A 40 6.58 -29.54 -20.95
C ALA A 40 5.48 -30.32 -20.19
N GLY A 41 4.27 -30.36 -20.76
CA GLY A 41 3.12 -31.03 -20.14
C GLY A 41 2.27 -30.17 -19.19
N THR A 42 2.66 -28.92 -18.90
CA THR A 42 1.80 -28.01 -18.13
C THR A 42 0.56 -27.63 -18.96
N PRO A 43 -0.66 -27.73 -18.43
CA PRO A 43 -1.85 -27.24 -19.10
C PRO A 43 -1.69 -25.77 -19.47
N LYS A 44 -2.13 -25.40 -20.68
CA LYS A 44 -2.16 -23.99 -21.08
C LYS A 44 -3.19 -23.26 -20.25
N PHE A 45 -2.83 -22.10 -19.74
CA PHE A 45 -3.77 -21.21 -19.06
C PHE A 45 -4.88 -20.81 -20.02
N THR A 46 -6.10 -20.88 -19.51
CA THR A 46 -7.30 -20.36 -20.16
C THR A 46 -7.56 -18.93 -19.71
N CYS A 47 -8.46 -18.23 -20.41
CA CYS A 47 -8.92 -16.91 -19.96
C CYS A 47 -9.51 -16.94 -18.53
N ALA A 48 -10.14 -18.05 -18.13
CA ALA A 48 -10.69 -18.21 -16.79
C ALA A 48 -9.59 -18.27 -15.71
N ASP A 49 -8.46 -18.92 -16.00
CA ASP A 49 -7.33 -19.03 -15.07
C ASP A 49 -6.65 -17.66 -14.84
N PHE A 50 -6.51 -16.86 -15.90
CA PHE A 50 -6.01 -15.49 -15.79
C PHE A 50 -6.97 -14.60 -14.98
N ALA A 51 -8.28 -14.72 -15.21
CA ALA A 51 -9.29 -13.96 -14.47
C ALA A 51 -9.29 -14.34 -12.97
N ALA A 52 -9.21 -15.64 -12.66
CA ALA A 52 -9.11 -16.14 -11.30
C ALA A 52 -7.85 -15.63 -10.59
N THR A 53 -6.69 -15.68 -11.27
CA THR A 53 -5.43 -15.15 -10.71
C THR A 53 -5.54 -13.67 -10.41
N ARG A 54 -6.05 -12.86 -11.35
CA ARG A 54 -6.26 -11.41 -11.13
C ARG A 54 -7.19 -11.14 -9.94
N ALA A 55 -8.26 -11.90 -9.80
CA ALA A 55 -9.20 -11.77 -8.68
C ALA A 55 -8.53 -12.08 -7.34
N THR A 56 -7.68 -13.11 -7.29
CA THR A 56 -6.89 -13.45 -6.10
C THR A 56 -5.88 -12.35 -5.78
N VAL A 57 -5.09 -11.90 -6.75
CA VAL A 57 -4.11 -10.81 -6.56
C VAL A 57 -4.78 -9.57 -5.97
N ARG A 58 -5.86 -9.11 -6.60
CA ARG A 58 -6.62 -7.94 -6.11
C ARG A 58 -7.15 -8.15 -4.70
N THR A 59 -7.69 -9.32 -4.40
CA THR A 59 -8.22 -9.63 -3.06
C THR A 59 -7.13 -9.56 -2.00
N GLN A 60 -5.95 -10.15 -2.26
CA GLN A 60 -4.87 -10.17 -1.28
C GLN A 60 -4.23 -8.79 -1.07
N LEU A 61 -4.03 -8.01 -2.13
CA LEU A 61 -3.51 -6.64 -2.00
C LEU A 61 -4.48 -5.75 -1.21
N LEU A 62 -5.79 -5.86 -1.47
CA LEU A 62 -6.81 -5.14 -0.70
C LEU A 62 -6.84 -5.61 0.75
N ARG A 63 -6.67 -6.91 1.01
CA ARG A 63 -6.61 -7.46 2.37
C ARG A 63 -5.41 -6.93 3.13
N ALA A 64 -4.23 -6.88 2.51
CA ALA A 64 -3.01 -6.34 3.11
C ALA A 64 -3.16 -4.85 3.43
N TYR A 65 -3.79 -4.09 2.53
CA TYR A 65 -3.94 -2.64 2.67
C TYR A 65 -5.03 -2.23 3.66
N PHE A 66 -6.20 -2.87 3.61
CA PHE A 66 -7.37 -2.47 4.41
C PHE A 66 -7.60 -3.32 5.65
N GLY A 67 -7.09 -4.56 5.69
CA GLY A 67 -7.33 -5.49 6.80
C GLY A 67 -8.78 -5.96 6.90
N GLU A 68 -9.18 -6.36 8.10
CA GLU A 68 -10.55 -6.82 8.38
C GLU A 68 -11.53 -5.64 8.37
N PRO A 69 -12.68 -5.71 7.68
CA PRO A 69 -13.57 -4.55 7.49
C PRO A 69 -14.03 -3.83 8.77
N LYS A 70 -14.07 -4.53 9.92
CA LYS A 70 -14.51 -3.96 11.20
C LYS A 70 -13.39 -3.35 12.04
N ALA A 71 -12.14 -3.77 11.83
CA ALA A 71 -11.01 -3.41 12.71
C ALA A 71 -9.85 -2.76 11.96
N GLY A 72 -9.80 -2.93 10.64
CA GLY A 72 -8.65 -2.58 9.82
C GLY A 72 -7.44 -3.45 10.11
N ILE A 73 -6.28 -2.99 9.67
CA ILE A 73 -4.97 -3.49 10.05
C ILE A 73 -4.04 -2.30 10.19
N PHE A 74 -3.25 -2.26 11.27
CA PHE A 74 -2.31 -1.17 11.47
C PHE A 74 -1.10 -1.30 10.53
N SER A 75 -0.81 -0.23 9.81
CA SER A 75 0.35 -0.09 8.93
C SER A 75 1.44 0.78 9.59
N PRO A 76 2.57 0.20 10.01
CA PRO A 76 3.70 0.98 10.54
C PRO A 76 4.49 1.70 9.43
N SER A 77 4.35 1.24 8.18
CA SER A 77 4.94 1.84 6.99
C SER A 77 4.26 1.31 5.73
N LEU A 78 4.25 2.12 4.66
CA LEU A 78 3.72 1.67 3.36
C LEU A 78 4.57 0.52 2.81
N GLN A 79 5.89 0.56 3.04
CA GLN A 79 6.84 -0.52 2.69
C GLN A 79 6.43 -1.87 3.27
N ALA A 80 6.14 -1.93 4.57
CA ALA A 80 5.68 -3.15 5.22
C ALA A 80 4.36 -3.65 4.61
N THR A 81 3.42 -2.72 4.39
CA THR A 81 2.09 -3.05 3.82
C THR A 81 2.21 -3.68 2.43
N VAL A 82 3.03 -3.10 1.55
CA VAL A 82 3.16 -3.62 0.18
C VAL A 82 4.00 -4.89 0.13
N TYR A 83 5.01 -5.02 1.00
CA TYR A 83 5.78 -6.26 1.11
C TYR A 83 4.89 -7.42 1.56
N ASP A 84 4.14 -7.23 2.65
CA ASP A 84 3.19 -8.23 3.17
C ASP A 84 2.12 -8.57 2.12
N GLY A 85 1.63 -7.57 1.38
CA GLY A 85 0.73 -7.76 0.24
C GLY A 85 1.34 -8.63 -0.87
N GLY A 86 2.60 -8.38 -1.25
CA GLY A 86 3.33 -9.22 -2.21
C GLY A 86 3.48 -10.66 -1.72
N CYS A 87 3.85 -10.85 -0.46
CA CYS A 87 3.94 -12.17 0.17
C CYS A 87 2.60 -12.91 0.18
N LEU A 88 1.50 -12.24 0.57
CA LEU A 88 0.15 -12.83 0.56
C LEU A 88 -0.28 -13.24 -0.85
N VAL A 89 0.06 -12.44 -1.87
CA VAL A 89 -0.19 -12.81 -3.27
C VAL A 89 0.57 -14.08 -3.63
N LEU A 90 1.86 -14.18 -3.32
CA LEU A 90 2.65 -15.38 -3.62
C LEU A 90 2.16 -16.59 -2.83
N GLU A 91 1.63 -16.42 -1.62
CA GLU A 91 1.03 -17.52 -0.87
C GLU A 91 -0.26 -18.04 -1.51
N HIS A 92 -1.15 -17.14 -1.94
CA HIS A 92 -2.51 -17.49 -2.37
C HIS A 92 -2.69 -17.64 -3.88
N ALA A 93 -1.72 -17.19 -4.69
CA ALA A 93 -1.72 -17.35 -6.14
C ALA A 93 -0.50 -18.18 -6.59
N PRO A 94 -0.57 -19.53 -6.51
CA PRO A 94 0.53 -20.44 -6.90
C PRO A 94 1.05 -20.22 -8.32
N ALA A 95 0.18 -19.74 -9.21
CA ALA A 95 0.51 -19.41 -10.60
C ALA A 95 1.46 -18.21 -10.74
N VAL A 96 1.56 -17.34 -9.73
CA VAL A 96 2.42 -16.16 -9.74
C VAL A 96 3.82 -16.54 -9.24
N TYR A 97 4.83 -16.18 -10.03
CA TYR A 97 6.25 -16.36 -9.72
C TYR A 97 6.83 -15.16 -8.98
N SER A 98 6.57 -13.95 -9.50
CA SER A 98 6.97 -12.69 -8.88
C SER A 98 5.91 -11.62 -9.09
N ILE A 99 5.87 -10.65 -8.18
CA ILE A 99 4.99 -9.48 -8.24
C ILE A 99 5.80 -8.22 -7.94
N SER A 100 5.59 -7.19 -8.76
CA SER A 100 6.08 -5.83 -8.61
C SER A 100 4.91 -4.93 -8.23
N ILE A 101 5.10 -4.08 -7.23
CA ILE A 101 4.06 -3.19 -6.69
C ILE A 101 4.65 -1.79 -6.53
N ASP A 102 4.01 -0.82 -7.15
CA ASP A 102 4.34 0.61 -7.07
C ASP A 102 3.21 1.36 -6.36
N THR A 103 3.57 2.15 -5.36
CA THR A 103 2.63 2.87 -4.50
C THR A 103 3.11 4.29 -4.18
N PRO A 104 2.57 5.32 -4.84
CA PRO A 104 2.76 6.70 -4.39
C PRO A 104 1.99 6.92 -3.09
N ASN A 105 2.63 7.49 -2.08
CA ASN A 105 1.98 7.96 -0.87
C ASN A 105 1.38 9.35 -1.13
N ILE A 106 0.08 9.38 -1.44
CA ILE A 106 -0.68 10.60 -1.68
C ILE A 106 -0.93 11.27 -0.32
N HIS A 107 -0.33 12.44 -0.11
CA HIS A 107 -0.41 13.11 1.18
C HIS A 107 -1.77 13.78 1.38
N MET A 108 -2.42 13.42 2.48
CA MET A 108 -3.59 14.10 3.04
C MET A 108 -3.12 14.82 4.30
N LEU A 109 -2.74 16.10 4.15
CA LEU A 109 -2.11 16.88 5.23
C LEU A 109 -3.18 17.62 6.04
N PRO A 110 -3.08 17.66 7.40
CA PRO A 110 -3.92 18.53 8.22
C PRO A 110 -3.89 19.97 7.72
N TRP A 111 -5.06 20.62 7.66
CA TRP A 111 -5.11 21.99 7.14
C TRP A 111 -4.70 23.02 8.20
N GLU A 112 -3.40 23.29 8.29
CA GLU A 112 -2.82 24.20 9.30
C GLU A 112 -3.36 25.65 9.25
N LYS A 113 -4.05 26.05 8.17
CA LYS A 113 -4.66 27.37 8.06
C LYS A 113 -5.88 27.56 8.97
N LEU A 114 -6.46 26.50 9.53
CA LEU A 114 -7.53 26.58 10.54
C LEU A 114 -7.12 27.46 11.73
N ASN A 115 -5.88 27.29 12.21
CA ASN A 115 -5.34 28.07 13.33
C ASN A 115 -5.35 29.59 13.06
N LYS A 116 -5.18 30.01 11.80
CA LYS A 116 -5.24 31.43 11.42
C LYS A 116 -6.65 32.02 11.46
N MET A 117 -7.66 31.15 11.45
CA MET A 117 -9.07 31.49 11.58
C MET A 117 -9.57 31.33 13.03
N GLY A 118 -8.70 30.92 13.96
CA GLY A 118 -9.06 30.65 15.35
C GLY A 118 -9.72 29.29 15.56
N GLU A 119 -9.70 28.42 14.55
CA GLU A 119 -10.28 27.07 14.60
C GLU A 119 -9.21 26.03 14.94
N ALA A 120 -9.57 25.05 15.74
CA ALA A 120 -8.71 23.90 16.03
C ALA A 120 -8.87 22.83 14.94
N PHE A 121 -7.80 22.07 14.70
CA PHE A 121 -7.88 20.87 13.86
C PHE A 121 -8.35 19.69 14.71
N GLU A 122 -9.47 19.07 14.32
CA GLU A 122 -10.11 17.95 15.04
C GLU A 122 -10.13 16.67 14.18
N ASP A 123 -9.03 16.42 13.45
CA ASP A 123 -8.90 15.29 12.52
C ASP A 123 -9.96 15.29 11.39
N ASP A 124 -10.40 16.47 10.95
CA ASP A 124 -11.59 16.66 10.13
C ASP A 124 -11.33 17.30 8.74
N VAL A 125 -10.41 18.27 8.64
CA VAL A 125 -10.12 18.98 7.38
C VAL A 125 -8.69 18.74 6.90
N TYR A 126 -8.57 17.99 5.80
CA TYR A 126 -7.30 17.66 5.16
C TYR A 126 -7.18 18.30 3.78
N VAL A 127 -5.93 18.60 3.38
CA VAL A 127 -5.57 19.01 2.02
C VAL A 127 -4.88 17.85 1.32
N ALA A 128 -5.45 17.42 0.19
CA ALA A 128 -4.78 16.50 -0.71
C ALA A 128 -3.74 17.25 -1.54
N THR A 129 -2.50 16.75 -1.57
CA THR A 129 -1.44 17.30 -2.43
C THR A 129 -1.29 16.44 -3.68
N SER A 130 -1.24 17.05 -4.87
CA SER A 130 -0.86 16.34 -6.09
C SER A 130 0.62 15.99 -6.10
N ASP A 131 1.47 16.94 -5.68
CA ASP A 131 2.92 16.84 -5.71
C ASP A 131 3.57 17.62 -4.55
N PRO A 132 4.77 17.21 -4.09
CA PRO A 132 5.41 15.93 -4.38
C PRO A 132 4.70 14.77 -3.66
N SER A 133 4.88 13.54 -4.15
CA SER A 133 4.50 12.32 -3.44
C SER A 133 5.72 11.44 -3.18
N GLY A 134 5.77 10.79 -2.02
CA GLY A 134 6.75 9.73 -1.78
C GLY A 134 6.39 8.52 -2.65
N SER A 135 7.36 7.86 -3.29
CA SER A 135 7.11 6.64 -4.07
C SER A 135 7.75 5.45 -3.37
N ILE A 136 6.97 4.37 -3.20
CA ILE A 136 7.41 3.11 -2.62
C ILE A 136 7.21 2.01 -3.66
N HIS A 137 8.30 1.32 -3.97
CA HIS A 137 8.33 0.19 -4.88
C HIS A 137 8.80 -1.06 -4.15
N VAL A 138 8.20 -2.21 -4.47
CA VAL A 138 8.66 -3.52 -4.03
C VAL A 138 8.53 -4.56 -5.15
N GLU A 139 9.52 -5.43 -5.30
CA GLU A 139 9.41 -6.68 -6.06
C GLU A 139 9.67 -7.85 -5.11
N VAL A 140 8.77 -8.83 -5.11
CA VAL A 140 8.90 -10.07 -4.34
C VAL A 140 8.77 -11.25 -5.30
N SER A 141 9.64 -12.25 -5.14
CA SER A 141 9.58 -13.51 -5.88
C SER A 141 9.61 -14.71 -4.93
N ARG A 142 9.19 -15.87 -5.45
CA ARG A 142 9.38 -17.16 -4.78
C ARG A 142 10.85 -17.55 -4.65
#